data_AF-A0A849R7P3-F1
#
_entry.id   AF-A0A849R7P3-F1
#
_cell.length_a   1.000
_cell.length_b   1.000
_cell.length_c   1.000
_cell.angle_alpha   90.00
_cell.angle_beta   90.00
_cell.angle_gamma   90.00
#
_symmetry.space_group_name_H-M   'P 1'
#
loop_
_entity.id
_entity.type
_entity.pdbx_description
1 polymer ?
#
loop_
_entity_poly.entity_id
_entity_poly.type
_entity_poly.pdbx_seq_one_letter_code
_entity_poly.pdbx_strand_id
1 'polypeptide(L)'
;MDNRIDVNGKVIHIKHCRYYARLSLAHYKRIIFDSLEQIGIESKYIDLQFGGGSGLRDSSWAELTWIVNGIEHKYRCDSQQCDVDNVASISQVIAQDIKSIRRGLKSFGQVMNQFQIEAPTGKREKTSREIIGVEASCMDIDYILFKYKQRAKKIHPDKTGNQEEMQRLNDALAELDKELR
;
A
#
# COMPACT_ATOMS: atom_id res chain seq x y z
N MET A 1 -16.99 -9.78 -19.27
CA MET A 1 -16.22 -8.55 -19.55
C MET A 1 -14.75 -8.95 -19.60
N ASP A 2 -14.04 -8.54 -20.65
CA ASP A 2 -12.63 -8.88 -20.88
C ASP A 2 -11.76 -7.90 -20.07
N ASN A 3 -11.25 -8.33 -18.91
CA ASN A 3 -10.42 -7.48 -18.07
C ASN A 3 -9.00 -7.45 -18.65
N ARG A 4 -8.70 -6.40 -19.41
CA ARG A 4 -7.40 -6.12 -20.00
C ARG A 4 -6.75 -4.98 -19.22
N ILE A 5 -5.51 -5.17 -18.78
CA ILE A 5 -4.71 -4.11 -18.16
C ILE A 5 -3.48 -3.88 -19.04
N ASP A 6 -3.23 -2.63 -19.41
CA ASP A 6 -1.98 -2.24 -20.07
C ASP A 6 -0.92 -1.97 -18.99
N VAL A 7 0.18 -2.73 -19.05
CA VAL A 7 1.35 -2.52 -18.19
C VAL A 7 2.57 -2.42 -19.08
N ASN A 8 3.21 -1.24 -19.11
CA ASN A 8 4.40 -0.95 -19.91
C ASN A 8 4.24 -1.26 -21.41
N GLY A 9 3.06 -0.97 -21.99
CA GLY A 9 2.79 -1.19 -23.42
C GLY A 9 2.52 -2.65 -23.77
N LYS A 10 2.34 -3.52 -22.77
CA LYS A 10 1.86 -4.89 -22.96
C LYS A 10 0.47 -5.04 -22.36
N VAL A 11 -0.45 -5.48 -23.20
CA VAL A 11 -1.81 -5.85 -22.79
C VAL A 11 -1.75 -7.19 -22.07
N ILE A 12 -1.98 -7.16 -20.76
CA ILE A 12 -2.11 -8.36 -19.93
C ILE A 12 -3.59 -8.75 -19.92
N HIS A 13 -3.86 -9.96 -20.40
CA HIS A 13 -5.18 -10.58 -20.30
C HIS A 13 -5.33 -11.22 -18.94
N ILE A 14 -6.17 -10.65 -18.09
CA ILE A 14 -6.46 -11.22 -16.78
C ILE A 14 -7.61 -12.20 -16.96
N LYS A 15 -7.30 -13.50 -16.84
CA LYS A 15 -8.32 -14.54 -16.81
C LYS A 15 -9.15 -14.37 -15.54
N HIS A 16 -10.46 -14.29 -15.68
CA HIS A 16 -11.36 -14.30 -14.54
C HIS A 16 -11.17 -15.63 -13.79
N CYS A 17 -10.55 -15.56 -12.62
CA CYS A 17 -10.36 -16.73 -11.76
C CYS A 17 -11.55 -16.77 -10.79
N ARG A 18 -12.37 -17.82 -10.89
CA ARG A 18 -13.33 -18.16 -9.83
C ARG A 18 -12.63 -19.10 -8.88
N TYR A 19 -12.48 -18.66 -7.64
CA TYR A 19 -11.98 -19.49 -6.58
C TYR A 19 -13.14 -20.32 -6.02
N TYR A 20 -12.91 -21.62 -5.81
CA TYR A 20 -13.90 -22.51 -5.22
C TYR A 20 -13.37 -23.03 -3.88
N ALA A 21 -14.05 -22.63 -2.81
CA ALA A 21 -13.82 -23.10 -1.47
C ALA A 21 -13.99 -24.61 -1.39
N ARG A 22 -13.04 -25.26 -0.71
CA ARG A 22 -13.08 -26.70 -0.40
C ARG A 22 -13.29 -26.96 1.08
N LEU A 23 -13.17 -25.93 1.92
CA LEU A 23 -13.29 -26.01 3.37
C LEU A 23 -14.52 -25.24 3.83
N SER A 24 -14.93 -25.50 5.07
CA SER A 24 -16.00 -24.75 5.71
C SER A 24 -15.56 -23.32 6.04
N LEU A 25 -16.53 -22.41 6.17
CA LEU A 25 -16.30 -21.03 6.60
C LEU A 25 -15.56 -20.95 7.94
N ALA A 26 -15.90 -21.84 8.88
CA ALA A 26 -15.21 -21.96 10.17
C ALA A 26 -13.71 -22.29 10.02
N HIS A 27 -13.35 -23.14 9.06
CA HIS A 27 -11.95 -23.45 8.76
C HIS A 27 -11.22 -22.23 8.20
N TYR A 28 -11.81 -21.49 7.28
CA TYR A 28 -11.17 -20.29 6.73
C TYR A 28 -11.02 -19.18 7.76
N LYS A 29 -12.02 -19.01 8.64
CA LYS A 29 -11.91 -18.09 9.79
C LYS A 29 -10.73 -18.45 10.68
N ARG A 30 -10.56 -19.74 10.99
CA ARG A 30 -9.40 -20.23 11.75
C ARG A 30 -8.09 -19.93 11.04
N ILE A 31 -7.99 -20.16 9.74
CA ILE A 31 -6.77 -19.85 8.96
C ILE A 31 -6.41 -18.36 9.06
N ILE A 32 -7.40 -17.47 8.95
CA ILE A 32 -7.18 -16.02 9.08
C ILE A 32 -6.63 -15.69 10.47
N PHE A 33 -7.28 -16.21 11.52
CA PHE A 33 -6.92 -15.92 12.91
C PHE A 33 -5.53 -16.47 13.25
N ASP A 34 -5.29 -17.74 12.95
CA ASP A 34 -3.99 -18.41 13.17
C ASP A 34 -2.86 -17.72 12.37
N SER A 35 -3.17 -17.08 11.23
CA SER A 35 -2.18 -16.33 10.44
C SER A 35 -1.87 -14.97 11.08
N LEU A 36 -2.89 -14.20 11.45
CA LEU A 36 -2.70 -12.88 12.07
C LEU A 36 -2.06 -13.00 13.47
N GLU A 37 -2.34 -14.06 14.21
CA GLU A 37 -1.72 -14.33 15.51
C GLU A 37 -0.20 -14.55 15.39
N GLN A 38 0.29 -15.13 14.27
CA GLN A 38 1.73 -15.34 14.04
C GLN A 38 2.54 -14.04 13.95
N ILE A 39 1.89 -12.90 13.76
CA ILE A 39 2.53 -11.57 13.76
C ILE A 39 2.08 -10.72 14.95
N GLY A 40 1.44 -11.33 15.95
CA GLY A 40 1.05 -10.68 17.21
C GLY A 40 -0.30 -9.97 17.20
N ILE A 41 -1.16 -10.22 16.21
CA ILE A 41 -2.52 -9.65 16.18
C ILE A 41 -3.48 -10.66 16.82
N GLU A 42 -3.92 -10.37 18.03
CA GLU A 42 -4.85 -11.23 18.77
C GLU A 42 -6.25 -11.25 18.13
N SER A 43 -6.94 -12.38 18.25
CA SER A 43 -8.29 -12.59 17.68
C SER A 43 -9.34 -11.58 18.15
N LYS A 44 -9.18 -10.97 19.33
CA LYS A 44 -10.10 -9.95 19.85
C LYS A 44 -10.05 -8.63 19.06
N TYR A 45 -8.99 -8.40 18.31
CA TYR A 45 -8.81 -7.23 17.45
C TYR A 45 -9.17 -7.51 15.99
N ILE A 46 -9.75 -8.68 15.70
CA ILE A 46 -10.08 -9.11 14.34
C ILE A 46 -11.59 -9.27 14.26
N ASP A 47 -12.21 -8.59 13.29
CA ASP A 47 -13.60 -8.79 12.94
C ASP A 47 -13.72 -9.29 11.50
N LEU A 48 -14.59 -10.28 11.30
CA LEU A 48 -14.84 -10.89 10.00
C LEU A 48 -16.34 -10.88 9.75
N GLN A 49 -16.76 -10.01 8.84
CA GLN A 49 -18.13 -9.87 8.40
C GLN A 49 -18.28 -10.44 6.99
N PHE A 50 -19.45 -10.96 6.67
CA PHE A 50 -19.79 -11.38 5.32
C PHE A 50 -21.30 -11.30 5.16
N GLY A 51 -21.73 -11.06 3.94
CA GLY A 51 -23.14 -10.85 3.63
C GLY A 51 -23.42 -11.22 2.18
N GLY A 52 -24.69 -11.51 1.91
CA GLY A 52 -25.14 -11.99 0.61
C GLY A 52 -26.48 -12.68 0.81
N GLY A 53 -27.56 -12.01 0.43
CA GLY A 53 -28.91 -12.53 0.63
C GLY A 53 -29.15 -13.79 -0.18
N SER A 54 -29.87 -14.74 0.41
CA SER A 54 -30.39 -15.93 -0.26
C SER A 54 -31.13 -15.55 -1.56
N GLY A 55 -30.47 -15.69 -2.71
CA GLY A 55 -31.15 -15.67 -4.02
C GLY A 55 -30.53 -14.80 -5.13
N LEU A 56 -29.68 -13.82 -4.84
CA LEU A 56 -29.05 -12.98 -5.88
C LEU A 56 -27.54 -13.23 -5.93
N ARG A 57 -27.08 -13.84 -7.03
CA ARG A 57 -25.67 -14.23 -7.30
C ARG A 57 -24.65 -13.08 -7.28
N ASP A 58 -25.11 -11.82 -7.19
CA ASP A 58 -24.29 -10.62 -7.39
C ASP A 58 -24.13 -9.75 -6.13
N SER A 59 -24.52 -10.23 -4.95
CA SER A 59 -24.43 -9.44 -3.69
C SER A 59 -23.60 -10.08 -2.59
N SER A 60 -22.86 -11.16 -2.88
CA SER A 60 -22.02 -11.82 -1.88
C SER A 60 -20.71 -11.06 -1.66
N TRP A 61 -20.34 -10.85 -0.40
CA TRP A 61 -19.12 -10.18 0.00
C TRP A 61 -18.60 -10.73 1.33
N ALA A 62 -17.31 -10.58 1.55
CA ALA A 62 -16.64 -10.79 2.83
C ALA A 62 -15.73 -9.59 3.13
N GLU A 63 -15.60 -9.26 4.40
CA GLU A 63 -14.82 -8.12 4.88
C GLU A 63 -14.12 -8.51 6.18
N LEU A 64 -12.80 -8.38 6.19
CA LEU A 64 -11.95 -8.59 7.34
C LEU A 64 -11.44 -7.22 7.81
N THR A 65 -11.66 -6.88 9.07
CA THR A 65 -11.11 -5.68 9.70
C THR A 65 -10.26 -6.03 10.91
N TRP A 66 -9.20 -5.26 11.15
CA TRP A 66 -8.37 -5.42 12.34
C TRP A 66 -7.65 -4.13 12.71
N ILE A 67 -7.17 -4.05 13.95
CA ILE A 67 -6.50 -2.85 14.47
C ILE A 67 -5.05 -3.18 14.85
N VAL A 68 -4.11 -2.34 14.41
CA VAL A 68 -2.69 -2.40 14.79
C VAL A 68 -2.24 -1.00 15.20
N ASN A 69 -1.70 -0.82 16.41
CA ASN A 69 -1.21 0.48 16.88
C ASN A 69 -2.24 1.63 16.75
N GLY A 70 -3.53 1.33 16.94
CA GLY A 70 -4.62 2.30 16.78
C GLY A 70 -4.99 2.62 15.33
N ILE A 71 -4.34 1.97 14.35
CA ILE A 71 -4.65 2.11 12.92
C ILE A 71 -5.57 0.97 12.51
N GLU A 72 -6.69 1.31 11.88
CA GLU A 72 -7.64 0.34 11.34
C GLU A 72 -7.21 -0.13 9.95
N HIS A 73 -7.26 -1.43 9.77
CA HIS A 73 -6.99 -2.13 8.53
C HIS A 73 -8.24 -2.89 8.09
N LYS A 74 -8.44 -2.99 6.78
CA LYS A 74 -9.58 -3.60 6.13
C LYS A 74 -9.17 -4.31 4.86
N TYR A 75 -9.75 -5.48 4.66
CA TYR A 75 -9.72 -6.18 3.39
C TYR A 75 -11.10 -6.72 3.04
N ARG A 76 -11.67 -6.19 1.96
CA ARG A 76 -12.97 -6.61 1.41
C ARG A 76 -12.78 -7.42 0.12
N CYS A 77 -13.56 -8.47 -0.03
CA CYS A 77 -13.64 -9.29 -1.24
C CYS A 77 -15.11 -9.52 -1.62
N ASP A 78 -15.48 -9.14 -2.84
CA ASP A 78 -16.81 -9.31 -3.45
C ASP A 78 -16.70 -9.91 -4.87
N SER A 79 -15.54 -10.46 -5.20
CA SER A 79 -15.23 -10.98 -6.53
C SER A 79 -15.79 -12.39 -6.79
N GLN A 80 -16.17 -13.11 -5.73
CA GLN A 80 -16.67 -14.47 -5.79
C GLN A 80 -18.20 -14.53 -5.67
N GLN A 81 -18.77 -15.65 -6.14
CA GLN A 81 -20.23 -15.84 -6.21
C GLN A 81 -20.87 -16.12 -4.85
N CYS A 82 -20.10 -16.62 -3.88
CA CYS A 82 -20.58 -16.83 -2.53
C CYS A 82 -19.62 -16.25 -1.48
N ASP A 83 -20.19 -15.99 -0.31
CA ASP A 83 -19.53 -15.56 0.91
C ASP A 83 -18.37 -16.49 1.31
N VAL A 84 -18.57 -17.81 1.27
CA VAL A 84 -17.51 -18.78 1.62
C VAL A 84 -16.31 -18.66 0.69
N ASP A 85 -16.52 -18.46 -0.62
CA ASP A 85 -15.44 -18.28 -1.59
C ASP A 85 -14.71 -16.94 -1.38
N ASN A 86 -15.45 -15.88 -1.04
CA ASN A 86 -14.88 -14.58 -0.70
C ASN A 86 -14.02 -14.65 0.57
N VAL A 87 -14.52 -15.28 1.64
CA VAL A 87 -13.75 -15.52 2.88
C VAL A 87 -12.52 -16.38 2.61
N ALA A 88 -12.65 -17.41 1.78
CA ALA A 88 -11.52 -18.25 1.42
C ALA A 88 -10.44 -17.47 0.64
N SER A 89 -10.85 -16.58 -0.25
CA SER A 89 -9.93 -15.71 -1.00
C SER A 89 -9.16 -14.78 -0.05
N ILE A 90 -9.86 -14.16 0.91
CA ILE A 90 -9.23 -13.37 1.98
C ILE A 90 -8.22 -14.21 2.76
N SER A 91 -8.61 -15.42 3.17
CA SER A 91 -7.74 -16.31 3.96
C SER A 91 -6.43 -16.65 3.26
N GLN A 92 -6.44 -16.84 1.94
CA GLN A 92 -5.25 -17.16 1.17
C GLN A 92 -4.28 -15.99 1.08
N VAL A 93 -4.81 -14.79 0.81
CA VAL A 93 -4.01 -13.57 0.73
C VAL A 93 -3.36 -13.28 2.07
N ILE A 94 -4.13 -13.31 3.16
CA ILE A 94 -3.60 -13.11 4.52
C ILE A 94 -2.52 -14.15 4.83
N ALA A 95 -2.81 -15.44 4.66
CA ALA A 95 -1.83 -16.49 4.95
C ALA A 95 -0.53 -16.33 4.14
N GLN A 96 -0.64 -15.93 2.87
CA GLN A 96 0.52 -15.72 2.00
C GLN A 96 1.35 -14.49 2.38
N ASP A 97 0.70 -13.38 2.75
CA ASP A 97 1.39 -12.17 3.17
C ASP A 97 2.06 -12.35 4.53
N ILE A 98 1.40 -13.00 5.49
CA ILE A 98 2.00 -13.37 6.77
C ILE A 98 3.20 -14.29 6.56
N LYS A 99 3.07 -15.30 5.71
CA LYS A 99 4.19 -16.18 5.34
C LYS A 99 5.34 -15.40 4.70
N SER A 100 5.05 -14.37 3.92
CA SER A 100 6.07 -13.51 3.30
C SER A 100 6.79 -12.65 4.34
N ILE A 101 6.07 -12.11 5.35
CA ILE A 101 6.68 -11.42 6.50
C ILE A 101 7.62 -12.36 7.25
N ARG A 102 7.14 -13.54 7.62
CA ARG A 102 7.94 -14.52 8.40
C ARG A 102 9.18 -15.01 7.67
N ARG A 103 9.17 -14.98 6.33
CA ARG A 103 10.31 -15.33 5.48
C ARG A 103 11.24 -14.14 5.19
N GLY A 104 10.93 -12.95 5.69
CA GLY A 104 11.69 -11.73 5.41
C GLY A 104 11.57 -11.24 3.96
N LEU A 105 10.58 -11.72 3.20
CA LEU A 105 10.35 -11.32 1.80
C LEU A 105 9.60 -9.99 1.69
N LYS A 106 8.77 -9.68 2.68
CA LYS A 106 8.07 -8.41 2.84
C LYS A 106 8.25 -7.91 4.27
N SER A 107 8.34 -6.61 4.47
CA SER A 107 8.29 -6.03 5.82
C SER A 107 6.84 -6.01 6.32
N PHE A 108 6.68 -5.94 7.65
CA PHE A 108 5.37 -5.76 8.28
C PHE A 108 4.64 -4.52 7.72
N GLY A 109 5.33 -3.39 7.62
CA GLY A 109 4.76 -2.15 7.07
C GLY A 109 4.30 -2.29 5.62
N GLN A 110 5.05 -3.01 4.76
CA GLN A 110 4.65 -3.25 3.37
C GLN A 110 3.31 -4.00 3.29
N VAL A 111 3.09 -4.99 4.14
CA VAL A 111 1.86 -5.78 4.17
C VAL A 111 0.71 -5.04 4.87
N MET A 112 0.98 -4.24 5.90
CA MET A 112 -0.11 -3.55 6.60
C MET A 112 -0.62 -2.33 5.82
N ASN A 113 0.27 -1.62 5.12
CA ASN A 113 -0.09 -0.43 4.35
C ASN A 113 -1.04 -0.73 3.18
N GLN A 114 -0.99 -1.94 2.59
CA GLN A 114 -1.93 -2.35 1.53
C GLN A 114 -3.38 -2.54 2.04
N PHE A 115 -3.58 -2.59 3.35
CA PHE A 115 -4.89 -2.82 3.97
C PHE A 115 -5.39 -1.63 4.78
N GLN A 116 -4.72 -0.48 4.80
CA GLN A 116 -5.22 0.68 5.55
C GLN A 116 -6.48 1.26 4.91
N ILE A 117 -7.51 1.56 5.72
CA ILE A 117 -8.77 2.16 5.26
C ILE A 117 -8.56 3.61 4.80
N GLU A 118 -7.75 4.35 5.54
CA GLU A 118 -7.31 5.68 5.13
C GLU A 118 -6.08 5.53 4.24
N ALA A 119 -6.07 6.21 3.09
CA ALA A 119 -4.86 6.33 2.29
C ALA A 119 -3.75 6.85 3.21
N PRO A 120 -2.51 6.33 3.13
CA PRO A 120 -1.41 6.88 3.91
C PRO A 120 -1.38 8.39 3.65
N THR A 121 -1.69 9.18 4.68
CA THR A 121 -1.81 10.64 4.61
C THR A 121 -0.50 11.31 4.22
N GLY A 122 0.60 10.55 4.20
CA GLY A 122 1.86 10.96 3.61
C GLY A 122 1.78 10.99 2.09
N LYS A 123 1.69 12.20 1.51
CA LYS A 123 2.47 12.46 0.29
C LYS A 123 3.86 11.89 0.57
N ARG A 124 4.33 10.93 -0.23
CA ARG A 124 5.71 10.44 -0.14
C ARG A 124 6.62 11.66 0.02
N GLU A 125 7.30 11.75 1.16
CA GLU A 125 8.26 12.82 1.36
C GLU A 125 9.29 12.69 0.25
N LYS A 126 9.39 13.74 -0.57
CA LYS A 126 10.38 13.78 -1.62
C LYS A 126 11.73 13.83 -0.93
N THR A 127 12.66 12.97 -1.35
CA THR A 127 14.04 13.06 -0.85
C THR A 127 14.63 14.41 -1.22
N SER A 128 15.65 14.86 -0.51
CA SER A 128 16.34 16.13 -0.78
C SER A 128 16.83 16.21 -2.24
N ARG A 129 17.26 15.07 -2.81
CA ARG A 129 17.62 14.93 -4.23
C ARG A 129 16.43 15.11 -5.17
N GLU A 130 15.26 14.58 -4.85
CA GLU A 130 14.01 14.80 -5.60
C GLU A 130 13.49 16.24 -5.48
N ILE A 131 13.65 16.86 -4.30
CA ILE A 131 13.31 18.26 -4.04
C ILE A 131 14.19 19.18 -4.89
N ILE A 132 15.49 18.90 -5.03
CA ILE A 132 16.38 19.68 -5.91
C ILE A 132 16.18 19.32 -7.39
N GLY A 133 15.85 18.07 -7.71
CA GLY A 133 15.66 17.57 -9.08
C GLY A 133 16.96 16.99 -9.67
N VAL A 134 17.71 16.27 -8.85
CA VAL A 134 18.88 15.48 -9.23
C VAL A 134 18.59 13.99 -9.06
N GLU A 135 19.36 13.15 -9.74
CA GLU A 135 19.28 11.70 -9.60
C GLU A 135 19.69 11.26 -8.19
N ALA A 136 19.11 10.17 -7.70
CA ALA A 136 19.38 9.65 -6.35
C ALA A 136 20.87 9.28 -6.12
N SER A 137 21.59 8.94 -7.19
CA SER A 137 23.00 8.55 -7.20
C SER A 137 23.97 9.73 -7.40
N CYS A 138 23.46 10.96 -7.57
CA CYS A 138 24.29 12.11 -7.87
C CYS A 138 25.07 12.57 -6.63
N MET A 139 26.40 12.62 -6.77
CA MET A 139 27.35 13.05 -5.73
C MET A 139 28.11 14.33 -6.12
N ASP A 140 27.85 14.88 -7.31
CA ASP A 140 28.50 16.08 -7.82
C ASP A 140 27.86 17.33 -7.20
N ILE A 141 28.57 17.93 -6.24
CA ILE A 141 28.14 19.11 -5.48
C ILE A 141 27.90 20.31 -6.41
N ASP A 142 28.74 20.51 -7.42
CA ASP A 142 28.60 21.64 -8.34
C ASP A 142 27.35 21.49 -9.20
N TYR A 143 27.05 20.27 -9.66
CA TYR A 143 25.82 19.97 -10.38
C TYR A 143 24.56 20.10 -9.50
N ILE A 144 24.63 19.70 -8.24
CA ILE A 144 23.55 19.87 -7.25
C ILE A 144 23.27 21.37 -7.02
N LEU A 145 24.31 22.17 -6.79
CA LEU A 145 24.21 23.62 -6.61
C LEU A 145 23.64 24.32 -7.85
N PHE A 146 24.04 23.87 -9.04
CA PHE A 146 23.49 24.37 -10.30
C PHE A 146 21.98 24.11 -10.43
N LYS A 147 21.52 22.88 -10.13
CA LYS A 147 20.10 22.51 -10.14
C LYS A 147 19.29 23.26 -9.09
N TYR A 148 19.83 23.42 -7.89
CA TYR A 148 19.25 24.24 -6.84
C TYR A 148 19.04 25.68 -7.33
N LYS A 149 20.06 26.34 -7.89
CA LYS A 149 19.95 27.72 -8.40
C LYS A 149 18.91 27.85 -9.51
N GLN A 150 18.81 26.87 -10.40
CA GLN A 150 17.77 26.85 -11.43
C GLN A 150 16.37 26.74 -10.84
N ARG A 151 16.19 25.93 -9.81
CA ARG A 151 14.89 25.71 -9.17
C ARG A 151 14.48 26.88 -8.28
N ALA A 152 15.42 27.46 -7.54
CA ALA A 152 15.22 28.68 -6.77
C ALA A 152 14.75 29.84 -7.65
N LYS A 153 15.34 30.01 -8.85
CA LYS A 153 14.89 31.03 -9.83
C LYS A 153 13.46 30.82 -10.32
N LYS A 154 12.97 29.58 -10.36
CA LYS A 154 11.61 29.24 -10.80
C LYS A 154 10.57 29.41 -9.69
N ILE A 155 10.97 29.14 -8.44
CA ILE A 155 10.11 29.17 -7.25
C ILE A 155 10.16 30.55 -6.57
N HIS A 156 10.99 31.48 -7.06
CA HIS A 156 11.21 32.78 -6.42
C HIS A 156 9.90 33.57 -6.20
N PRO A 157 9.64 34.09 -4.98
CA PRO A 157 8.39 34.72 -4.57
C PRO A 157 7.88 35.83 -5.50
N ASP A 158 8.80 36.61 -6.08
CA ASP A 158 8.48 37.75 -6.95
C ASP A 158 7.81 37.41 -8.29
N LYS A 159 7.71 36.13 -8.66
CA LYS A 159 7.07 35.74 -9.94
C LYS A 159 5.80 34.91 -9.78
N THR A 160 5.70 34.05 -8.76
CA THR A 160 4.46 33.30 -8.35
C THR A 160 4.76 32.32 -7.18
N GLY A 161 5.69 32.66 -6.28
CA GLY A 161 6.31 31.67 -5.38
C GLY A 161 5.69 31.55 -3.99
N ASN A 162 5.38 30.33 -3.58
CA ASN A 162 5.01 29.99 -2.20
C ASN A 162 6.29 29.95 -1.32
N GLN A 163 6.34 30.79 -0.28
CA GLN A 163 7.47 30.88 0.67
C GLN A 163 7.84 29.52 1.28
N GLU A 164 6.85 28.63 1.48
CA GLU A 164 7.05 27.27 1.96
C GLU A 164 7.87 26.39 1.00
N GLU A 165 7.71 26.57 -0.31
CA GLU A 165 8.45 25.78 -1.30
C GLU A 165 9.91 26.21 -1.39
N MET A 166 10.19 27.50 -1.18
CA MET A 166 11.56 28.00 -1.10
C MET A 166 12.25 27.51 0.18
N GLN A 167 11.54 27.49 1.31
CA GLN A 167 12.06 26.93 2.56
C GLN A 167 12.42 25.44 2.40
N ARG A 168 11.50 24.64 1.83
CA ARG A 168 11.76 23.21 1.55
C ARG A 168 12.97 22.99 0.65
N LEU A 169 13.18 23.86 -0.34
CA LEU A 169 14.34 23.78 -1.23
C LEU A 169 15.66 24.11 -0.52
N ASN A 170 15.64 25.06 0.42
CA ASN A 170 16.80 25.41 1.24
C ASN A 170 17.16 24.27 2.21
N ASP A 171 16.15 23.70 2.88
CA ASP A 171 16.35 22.60 3.83
C ASP A 171 16.94 21.37 3.12
N ALA A 172 16.45 21.07 1.91
CA ALA A 172 16.97 19.98 1.08
C ALA A 172 18.45 20.18 0.68
N LEU A 173 18.89 21.42 0.43
CA LEU A 173 20.29 21.71 0.14
C LEU A 173 21.17 21.56 1.39
N ALA A 174 20.69 22.02 2.55
CA ALA A 174 21.41 21.89 3.81
C ALA A 174 21.58 20.42 4.24
N GLU A 175 20.58 19.58 3.95
CA GLU A 175 20.67 18.13 4.16
C GLU A 175 21.72 17.48 3.25
N LEU A 176 21.75 17.83 1.96
CA LEU A 176 22.73 17.30 1.02
C LEU A 176 24.17 17.77 1.31
N ASP A 177 24.36 19.01 1.77
CA ASP A 177 25.68 19.49 2.20
C ASP A 177 26.19 18.75 3.45
N LYS A 178 25.29 18.25 4.31
CA LYS A 178 25.68 17.38 5.45
C LYS A 178 26.02 15.96 5.01
N GLU A 179 25.34 15.43 3.99
CA GLU A 179 25.60 14.08 3.48
C GLU A 179 26.89 13.97 2.64
N LEU A 180 27.28 15.06 1.96
CA LEU A 180 28.38 15.07 0.99
C LEU A 180 29.71 15.61 1.55
N ARG A 181 29.74 16.04 2.83
CA ARG A 181 30.95 16.42 3.56
C ARG A 181 31.46 15.27 4.42
#